data_AF-A0A0M8QMC6-F1
#
_entry.id   AF-A0A0M8QMC6-F1
#
_cell.length_a   1.000
_cell.length_b   1.000
_cell.length_c   1.000
_cell.angle_alpha   90.00
_cell.angle_beta   90.00
_cell.angle_gamma   90.00
#
_symmetry.space_group_name_H-M   'P 1'
#
loop_
_entity.id
_entity.type
_entity.pdbx_description
1 polymer ?
#
loop_
_entity_poly.entity_id
_entity_poly.type
_entity_poly.pdbx_seq_one_letter_code
_entity_poly.pdbx_strand_id
1 'polypeptide(L)'
;ILNDGEGETVIPFAWNGVRLHAVGASAVRVRIGKSDDGGMRLAVADVTGAPVMSVGSMVGRPVSAGQLGAASGDAGALYGIEWMPGDSAAPAAVWAPWEGLPEDGDVPETVVLDCGADASSSAAGVEVPVGVRSVVHRVLGVVQEWLAGERFAGS
;
A
#
# COMPACT_ATOMS: atom_id res chain seq x y z
N ILE A 1 1.25 35.10 8.35
CA ILE A 1 1.55 33.65 8.64
C ILE A 1 0.40 32.96 9.36
N LEU A 2 -0.35 33.63 10.24
CA LEU A 2 -1.76 33.26 10.41
C LEU A 2 -2.46 33.75 9.15
N ASN A 3 -2.87 32.80 8.29
CA ASN A 3 -3.61 32.98 7.05
C ASN A 3 -4.16 34.42 6.84
N ASP A 4 -3.44 35.25 6.09
CA ASP A 4 -3.74 36.67 5.90
C ASP A 4 -4.85 36.86 4.83
N GLY A 5 -5.86 35.99 4.84
CA GLY A 5 -7.08 36.10 4.01
C GLY A 5 -6.91 35.83 2.52
N GLU A 6 -5.69 35.71 1.99
CA GLU A 6 -5.41 35.50 0.56
C GLU A 6 -4.76 34.11 0.30
N GLY A 7 -5.58 33.06 0.38
CA GLY A 7 -5.58 31.95 -0.59
C GLY A 7 -4.40 30.96 -0.70
N GLU A 8 -3.31 31.05 0.06
CA GLU A 8 -2.22 30.06 -0.02
C GLU A 8 -2.14 29.16 1.22
N THR A 9 -2.23 27.84 1.00
CA THR A 9 -2.03 26.85 2.05
C THR A 9 -0.54 26.68 2.28
N VAL A 10 -0.07 27.00 3.48
CA VAL A 10 1.34 26.83 3.84
C VAL A 10 1.55 25.47 4.48
N ILE A 11 2.38 24.62 3.87
CA ILE A 11 2.74 23.30 4.42
C ILE A 11 4.12 23.34 5.08
N PRO A 12 4.34 22.60 6.18
CA PRO A 12 5.67 22.47 6.77
C PRO A 12 6.65 21.83 5.78
N PHE A 13 7.80 22.47 5.54
CA PHE A 13 8.79 21.99 4.59
C PHE A 13 10.13 21.69 5.24
N ALA A 14 10.62 22.57 6.13
CA ALA A 14 11.89 22.40 6.81
C ALA A 14 11.74 22.63 8.31
N TRP A 15 12.38 21.77 9.11
CA TRP A 15 12.37 21.80 10.57
C TRP A 15 13.79 21.86 11.10
N ASN A 16 14.08 22.84 11.95
CA ASN A 16 15.41 23.09 12.51
C ASN A 16 15.34 23.18 14.04
N GLY A 17 16.33 22.58 14.69
CA GLY A 17 16.44 22.61 16.16
C GLY A 17 15.28 21.89 16.86
N VAL A 18 14.82 20.77 16.31
CA VAL A 18 13.81 19.91 16.95
C VAL A 18 14.45 19.16 18.11
N ARG A 19 13.85 19.25 19.30
CA ARG A 19 14.25 18.48 20.49
C ARG A 19 13.02 17.96 21.21
N LEU A 20 13.04 16.68 21.54
CA LEU A 20 12.07 16.03 22.41
C LEU A 20 12.64 16.00 23.83
N HIS A 21 11.86 16.46 24.80
CA HIS A 21 12.26 16.56 26.22
C HIS A 21 11.60 15.46 27.07
N ALA A 22 10.39 15.05 26.71
CA ALA A 22 9.63 14.02 27.43
C ALA A 22 8.69 13.27 26.48
N VAL A 23 8.25 12.07 26.90
CA VAL A 23 7.27 11.22 26.21
C VAL A 23 6.13 10.84 27.16
N GLY A 24 5.01 10.37 26.62
CA GLY A 24 3.88 9.88 27.43
C GLY A 24 2.85 10.94 27.82
N ALA A 25 2.98 12.19 27.36
CA ALA A 25 1.93 13.19 27.50
C ALA A 25 0.71 12.81 26.64
N SER A 26 -0.46 12.63 27.25
CA SER A 26 -1.72 12.36 26.54
C SER A 26 -2.38 13.63 25.98
N ALA A 27 -1.96 14.80 26.44
CA ALA A 27 -2.39 16.11 25.95
C ALA A 27 -1.26 17.14 26.09
N VAL A 28 -1.24 18.12 25.19
CA VAL A 28 -0.22 19.17 25.15
C VAL A 28 -0.81 20.56 24.89
N ARG A 29 -0.08 21.59 25.30
CA ARG A 29 -0.29 23.00 24.96
C ARG A 29 0.87 23.46 24.10
N VAL A 30 0.56 24.18 23.02
CA VAL A 30 1.57 24.66 22.06
C VAL A 30 1.59 26.17 22.08
N ARG A 31 2.78 26.74 22.29
CA ARG A 31 3.04 28.17 22.04
C ARG A 31 3.75 28.32 20.71
N ILE A 32 3.16 29.11 19.83
CA ILE A 32 3.69 29.42 18.50
C ILE A 32 4.23 30.85 18.52
N GLY A 33 5.45 31.03 18.03
CA GLY A 33 6.06 32.35 17.85
C GLY A 33 6.77 32.43 16.50
N LYS A 34 7.23 33.63 16.13
CA LYS A 34 8.07 33.83 14.95
C LYS A 34 9.53 33.50 15.27
N SER A 35 10.24 32.84 14.38
CA SER A 35 11.70 32.67 14.46
C SER A 35 12.42 33.75 13.65
N ASP A 36 13.72 33.92 13.93
CA ASP A 36 14.53 34.99 13.35
C ASP A 36 14.73 34.84 11.84
N ASP A 37 14.66 33.61 11.33
CA ASP A 37 14.71 33.25 9.91
C ASP A 37 13.36 33.39 9.18
N GLY A 38 12.36 33.98 9.84
CA GLY A 38 11.03 34.18 9.27
C GLY A 38 10.11 32.96 9.36
N GLY A 39 10.58 31.83 9.88
CA GLY A 39 9.78 30.65 10.18
C GLY A 39 8.96 30.75 11.48
N MET A 40 8.46 29.61 11.95
CA MET A 40 7.72 29.47 13.20
C MET A 40 8.52 28.71 14.25
N ARG A 41 8.63 29.28 15.45
CA ARG A 41 9.14 28.61 16.65
C ARG A 41 7.98 27.94 17.39
N LEU A 42 8.19 26.70 17.84
CA LEU A 42 7.20 25.94 18.60
C LEU A 42 7.77 25.56 19.96
N ALA A 43 7.02 25.84 21.03
CA ALA A 43 7.27 25.31 22.36
C ALA A 43 6.05 24.49 22.79
N VAL A 44 6.25 23.20 23.02
CA VAL A 44 5.22 22.24 23.38
C VAL A 44 5.45 21.81 24.82
N ALA A 45 4.44 21.99 25.65
CA ALA A 45 4.43 21.57 27.05
C ALA A 45 3.21 20.70 27.33
N ASP A 46 3.26 19.87 28.36
CA ASP A 46 2.07 19.15 28.82
C ASP A 46 1.09 20.08 29.56
N VAL A 47 0.01 19.50 30.11
CA VAL A 47 -1.01 20.26 30.85
C VAL A 47 -0.51 20.87 32.17
N THR A 48 0.60 20.37 32.72
CA THR A 48 1.26 20.90 33.93
C THR A 48 2.23 22.04 33.60
N GLY A 49 2.60 22.19 32.32
CA GLY A 49 3.59 23.16 31.86
C GLY A 49 5.00 22.57 31.71
N ALA A 50 5.17 21.27 31.95
CA ALA A 50 6.46 20.61 31.74
C ALA A 50 6.79 20.53 30.24
N PRO A 51 8.02 20.84 29.80
CA PRO A 51 8.39 20.77 28.39
C PRO A 51 8.30 19.36 27.82
N VAL A 52 7.66 19.22 26.65
CA VAL A 52 7.55 17.97 25.90
C VAL A 52 8.40 18.03 24.64
N MET A 53 8.32 19.11 23.85
CA MET A 53 9.09 19.29 22.62
C MET A 53 9.37 20.78 22.36
N SER A 54 10.50 21.07 21.74
CA SER A 54 10.80 22.40 21.19
C SER A 54 11.25 22.31 19.73
N VAL A 55 10.85 23.28 18.93
CA VAL A 55 11.31 23.47 17.55
C VAL A 55 11.86 24.88 17.42
N GLY A 56 13.14 24.99 17.06
CA GLY A 56 13.82 26.27 16.91
C GLY A 56 13.26 27.11 15.77
N SER A 57 13.03 26.48 14.62
CA SER A 57 12.37 27.06 13.44
C SER A 57 11.68 25.97 12.61
N MET A 58 10.46 26.25 12.14
CA MET A 58 9.77 25.52 11.10
C MET A 58 9.42 26.48 9.98
N VAL A 59 9.98 26.23 8.80
CA VAL A 59 9.71 27.03 7.60
C VAL A 59 8.67 26.31 6.76
N GLY A 60 7.58 27.02 6.49
CA GLY A 60 6.55 26.56 5.59
C GLY A 60 6.82 26.98 4.15
N ARG A 61 6.31 26.21 3.19
CA ARG A 61 6.25 26.62 1.78
C ARG A 61 4.80 26.86 1.39
N PRO A 62 4.48 27.98 0.72
CA PRO A 62 3.18 28.17 0.16
C PRO A 62 2.93 27.16 -0.95
N VAL A 63 1.72 26.62 -0.97
CA VAL A 63 1.20 25.78 -2.04
C VAL A 63 -0.14 26.36 -2.45
N SER A 64 -0.30 26.60 -3.75
CA SER A 64 -1.57 27.07 -4.30
C SER A 64 -2.57 25.91 -4.38
N ALA A 65 -3.87 26.22 -4.31
CA ALA A 65 -4.91 25.21 -4.51
C ALA A 65 -4.78 24.50 -5.88
N GLY A 66 -4.27 25.21 -6.91
CA GLY A 66 -3.97 24.64 -8.22
C GLY A 66 -2.83 23.61 -8.20
N GLN A 67 -1.83 23.76 -7.33
CA GLN A 67 -0.75 22.77 -7.16
C GLN A 67 -1.20 21.53 -6.39
N LEU A 68 -2.13 21.69 -5.44
CA LEU A 68 -2.80 20.55 -4.77
C LEU A 68 -3.71 19.77 -5.74
N GLY A 69 -4.40 20.47 -6.66
CA GLY A 69 -5.26 19.86 -7.68
C GLY A 69 -4.53 19.33 -8.92
N ALA A 70 -3.34 19.84 -9.25
CA ALA A 70 -2.54 19.37 -10.39
C ALA A 70 -1.96 17.95 -10.17
N ALA A 71 -1.84 17.50 -8.91
CA ALA A 71 -1.58 16.09 -8.62
C ALA A 71 -2.80 15.20 -8.95
N SER A 72 -3.99 15.79 -9.08
CA SER A 72 -5.24 15.10 -9.42
C SER A 72 -5.67 15.28 -10.89
N GLY A 73 -4.96 16.12 -11.66
CA GLY A 73 -5.21 16.38 -13.07
C GLY A 73 -4.02 15.92 -13.92
N ASP A 74 -4.15 14.75 -14.53
CA ASP A 74 -3.24 14.07 -15.48
C ASP A 74 -1.78 13.80 -15.04
N ALA A 75 -1.23 14.51 -14.06
CA ALA A 75 0.12 14.27 -13.54
C ALA A 75 0.16 13.26 -12.36
N GLY A 76 -0.99 12.73 -11.95
CA GLY A 76 -1.14 11.72 -10.90
C GLY A 76 -2.16 10.63 -11.21
N ALA A 77 -2.41 10.37 -12.51
CA ALA A 77 -3.17 9.19 -12.90
C ALA A 77 -2.41 7.93 -12.45
N LEU A 78 -3.01 7.16 -11.54
CA LEU A 78 -2.53 5.80 -11.26
C LEU A 78 -2.84 4.97 -12.50
N TYR A 79 -1.79 4.55 -13.21
CA TYR A 79 -1.95 3.64 -14.34
C TYR A 79 -2.30 2.25 -13.81
N GLY A 80 -3.50 1.78 -14.15
CA GLY A 80 -3.91 0.40 -13.95
C GLY A 80 -3.48 -0.46 -15.14
N ILE A 81 -3.23 -1.74 -14.88
CA ILE A 81 -3.10 -2.72 -15.98
C ILE A 81 -4.52 -3.05 -16.45
N GLU A 82 -4.83 -2.67 -17.67
CA GLU A 82 -6.01 -3.15 -18.38
C GLU A 82 -5.57 -4.22 -19.39
N TRP A 83 -6.05 -5.45 -19.17
CA TRP A 83 -5.82 -6.54 -20.09
C TRP A 83 -6.84 -6.48 -21.22
N MET A 84 -6.35 -6.18 -22.42
CA MET A 84 -7.17 -6.26 -23.63
C MET A 84 -7.09 -7.66 -24.23
N PRO A 85 -8.21 -8.24 -24.72
CA PRO A 85 -8.17 -9.49 -25.45
C PRO A 85 -7.20 -9.39 -26.63
N GLY A 86 -6.24 -10.32 -26.70
CA GLY A 86 -5.35 -10.44 -27.84
C GLY A 86 -5.99 -11.29 -28.94
N ASP A 87 -5.80 -10.90 -30.20
CA ASP A 87 -6.12 -11.76 -31.32
C ASP A 87 -5.06 -12.88 -31.42
N SER A 88 -5.47 -14.12 -31.17
CA SER A 88 -4.62 -15.29 -31.34
C SER A 88 -4.95 -15.99 -32.65
N ALA A 89 -3.93 -16.23 -33.48
CA ALA A 89 -4.05 -17.07 -34.68
C ALA A 89 -3.91 -18.57 -34.37
N ALA A 90 -3.58 -18.94 -33.12
CA ALA A 90 -3.50 -20.32 -32.69
C ALA A 90 -4.88 -20.86 -32.29
N PRO A 91 -5.18 -22.14 -32.56
CA PRO A 91 -6.41 -22.76 -32.06
C PRO A 91 -6.48 -22.66 -30.54
N ALA A 92 -7.68 -22.47 -30.00
CA ALA A 92 -7.89 -22.43 -28.55
C ALA A 92 -7.38 -23.72 -27.91
N ALA A 93 -6.48 -23.60 -26.95
CA ALA A 93 -6.03 -24.73 -26.16
C ALA A 93 -7.23 -25.31 -25.39
N VAL A 94 -7.39 -26.63 -25.42
CA VAL A 94 -8.38 -27.32 -24.59
C VAL A 94 -7.75 -27.53 -23.21
N TRP A 95 -8.29 -26.84 -22.21
CA TRP A 95 -7.83 -26.96 -20.84
C TRP A 95 -8.99 -27.07 -19.85
N ALA A 96 -8.71 -27.63 -18.67
CA ALA A 96 -9.66 -27.66 -17.55
C ALA A 96 -9.00 -27.22 -16.24
N PRO A 97 -9.75 -26.59 -15.32
CA PRO A 97 -9.24 -26.29 -13.98
C PRO A 97 -9.07 -27.58 -13.18
N TRP A 98 -8.00 -27.65 -12.38
CA TRP A 98 -7.74 -28.78 -11.48
C TRP A 98 -8.95 -29.10 -10.58
N GLU A 99 -9.58 -28.07 -10.01
CA GLU A 99 -10.73 -28.18 -9.11
C GLU A 99 -12.01 -28.70 -9.79
N GLY A 100 -12.07 -28.63 -11.12
CA GLY A 100 -13.22 -29.05 -11.93
C GLY A 100 -13.00 -30.35 -12.68
N LEU A 101 -11.87 -31.04 -12.45
CA LEU A 101 -11.63 -32.32 -13.09
C LEU A 101 -12.61 -33.38 -12.57
N PRO A 102 -13.24 -34.17 -13.47
CA PRO A 102 -14.10 -35.27 -13.04
C PRO A 102 -13.26 -36.28 -12.25
N GLU A 103 -13.85 -36.91 -11.22
CA GLU A 103 -13.17 -37.95 -10.43
C GLU A 103 -12.80 -39.16 -11.30
N ASP A 104 -13.67 -39.51 -12.25
CA ASP A 104 -13.49 -40.56 -13.25
C ASP A 104 -13.74 -40.01 -14.66
N GLY A 105 -12.78 -40.16 -15.57
CA GLY A 105 -12.91 -39.70 -16.97
C GLY A 105 -11.57 -39.32 -17.62
N ASP A 106 -11.65 -38.92 -18.90
CA ASP A 106 -10.50 -38.46 -19.66
C ASP A 106 -9.95 -37.14 -19.12
N VAL A 107 -8.62 -37.07 -18.97
CA VAL A 107 -7.89 -35.88 -18.54
C VAL A 107 -7.50 -35.08 -19.79
N PRO A 108 -7.79 -33.76 -19.85
CA PRO A 108 -7.38 -32.94 -20.99
C PRO A 108 -5.87 -32.78 -21.04
N GLU A 109 -5.35 -32.46 -22.23
CA GLU A 109 -3.91 -32.24 -22.46
C GLU A 109 -3.32 -31.17 -21.53
N THR A 110 -4.11 -30.15 -21.19
CA THR A 110 -3.68 -29.09 -20.28
C THR A 110 -4.62 -28.99 -19.08
N VAL A 111 -4.05 -29.10 -17.88
CA VAL A 111 -4.76 -28.86 -16.62
C VAL A 111 -4.16 -27.64 -15.93
N VAL A 112 -5.02 -26.73 -15.48
CA VAL A 112 -4.60 -25.47 -14.87
C VAL A 112 -4.98 -25.46 -13.39
N LEU A 113 -3.97 -25.30 -12.53
CA LEU A 113 -4.17 -25.01 -11.11
C LEU A 113 -4.10 -23.50 -10.88
N ASP A 114 -5.21 -22.91 -10.44
CA ASP A 114 -5.21 -21.51 -10.02
C ASP A 114 -4.54 -21.35 -8.64
N CYS A 115 -3.34 -20.75 -8.66
CA CYS A 115 -2.53 -20.48 -7.48
C CYS A 115 -2.85 -19.14 -6.82
N GLY A 116 -3.81 -18.38 -7.37
CA GLY A 116 -4.20 -17.06 -6.88
C GLY A 116 -4.83 -17.15 -5.49
N ALA A 117 -4.33 -16.30 -4.58
CA ALA A 117 -5.07 -15.96 -3.38
C ALA A 117 -6.36 -15.28 -3.84
N ASP A 118 -7.50 -15.76 -3.35
CA ASP A 118 -8.80 -15.11 -3.55
C ASP A 118 -8.61 -13.60 -3.36
N ALA A 119 -8.78 -12.80 -4.42
CA ALA A 119 -8.49 -11.36 -4.39
C ALA A 119 -9.35 -10.64 -3.32
N SER A 120 -10.41 -11.30 -2.85
CA SER A 120 -11.25 -10.93 -1.72
C SER A 120 -10.57 -11.06 -0.34
N SER A 121 -9.44 -11.77 -0.25
CA SER A 121 -8.67 -12.00 0.99
C SER A 121 -7.57 -10.97 1.26
N SER A 122 -7.46 -9.93 0.42
CA SER A 122 -6.66 -8.72 0.70
C SER A 122 -7.19 -7.91 1.90
N ALA A 123 -8.23 -8.39 2.59
CA ALA A 123 -8.67 -7.86 3.86
C ALA A 123 -7.67 -8.20 4.97
N ALA A 124 -6.75 -7.26 5.21
CA ALA A 124 -5.96 -7.08 6.44
C ALA A 124 -5.05 -8.26 6.88
N GLY A 125 -3.74 -8.10 6.63
CA GLY A 125 -2.72 -8.58 7.56
C GLY A 125 -2.33 -10.06 7.51
N VAL A 126 -2.59 -10.78 6.42
CA VAL A 126 -1.91 -12.07 6.23
C VAL A 126 -0.43 -11.79 6.04
N GLU A 127 0.40 -12.22 6.99
CA GLU A 127 1.85 -12.21 6.85
C GLU A 127 2.23 -12.91 5.55
N VAL A 128 2.82 -12.16 4.61
CA VAL A 128 3.24 -12.65 3.29
C VAL A 128 3.95 -14.02 3.35
N PRO A 129 4.85 -14.30 4.32
CA PRO A 129 5.46 -15.63 4.47
C PRO A 129 4.47 -16.78 4.69
N VAL A 130 3.40 -16.58 5.47
CA VAL A 130 2.38 -17.60 5.74
C VAL A 130 1.56 -17.86 4.46
N GLY A 131 1.18 -16.80 3.74
CA GLY A 131 0.49 -16.92 2.46
C GLY A 131 1.30 -17.72 1.43
N VAL A 132 2.59 -17.38 1.28
CA VAL A 132 3.51 -18.11 0.38
C VAL A 132 3.61 -19.58 0.77
N ARG A 133 3.81 -19.88 2.07
CA ARG A 133 3.91 -21.26 2.54
C ARG A 133 2.64 -22.06 2.24
N SER A 134 1.46 -21.48 2.45
CA SER A 134 0.18 -22.13 2.16
C SER A 134 0.01 -22.44 0.68
N VAL A 135 0.33 -21.50 -0.22
CA VAL A 135 0.27 -21.73 -1.67
C VAL A 135 1.26 -22.83 -2.08
N VAL A 136 2.50 -22.80 -1.57
CA VAL A 136 3.50 -23.84 -1.86
C VAL A 136 3.03 -25.23 -1.41
N HIS A 137 2.44 -25.35 -0.23
CA HIS A 137 1.91 -26.64 0.23
C HIS A 137 0.71 -27.12 -0.60
N ARG A 138 -0.16 -26.21 -1.04
CA ARG A 138 -1.27 -26.55 -1.95
C ARG A 138 -0.75 -27.07 -3.28
N VAL A 139 0.18 -26.34 -3.91
CA VAL A 139 0.81 -26.75 -5.18
C VAL A 139 1.51 -28.10 -5.02
N LEU A 140 2.27 -28.28 -3.93
CA LEU A 140 2.95 -29.56 -3.66
C LEU A 140 1.95 -30.71 -3.52
N GLY A 141 0.83 -30.51 -2.82
CA GLY A 141 -0.21 -31.52 -2.67
C GLY A 141 -0.80 -31.94 -4.02
N VAL A 142 -1.12 -30.97 -4.89
CA VAL A 142 -1.64 -31.23 -6.24
C VAL A 142 -0.61 -31.97 -7.10
N VAL A 143 0.66 -31.58 -7.06
CA VAL A 143 1.71 -32.28 -7.81
C VAL A 143 1.89 -33.71 -7.31
N GLN A 144 1.83 -33.93 -5.99
CA GLN A 144 1.93 -35.28 -5.42
C GLN A 144 0.74 -36.16 -5.82
N GLU A 145 -0.47 -35.61 -5.80
CA GLU A 145 -1.68 -36.31 -6.25
C GLU A 145 -1.62 -36.63 -7.75
N TRP A 146 -1.20 -35.67 -8.58
CA TRP A 146 -1.00 -35.86 -10.01
C TRP A 146 -0.03 -37.02 -10.29
N LEU A 147 1.13 -37.03 -9.63
CA LEU A 147 2.15 -38.06 -9.84
C LEU A 147 1.74 -39.44 -9.29
N ALA A 148 0.81 -39.49 -8.32
CA ALA A 148 0.33 -40.74 -7.75
C ALA A 148 -0.80 -41.38 -8.57
N GLY A 149 -1.55 -40.61 -9.36
CA GLY A 149 -2.70 -41.08 -10.11
C GLY A 149 -2.32 -41.75 -11.43
N GLU A 150 -2.70 -43.03 -11.61
CA GLU A 150 -2.44 -43.77 -12.86
C GLU A 150 -3.07 -43.11 -14.09
N ARG A 151 -4.20 -42.43 -13.92
CA ARG A 151 -4.89 -41.69 -14.99
C ARG A 151 -4.10 -40.50 -15.55
N PHE A 152 -3.11 -40.01 -14.80
CA PHE A 152 -2.25 -38.89 -15.18
C PHE A 152 -0.91 -39.34 -15.77
N ALA A 153 -0.63 -40.65 -15.81
CA ALA A 153 0.68 -41.19 -16.20
C ALA A 153 1.03 -40.96 -17.69
N GLY A 154 0.06 -40.54 -18.52
CA GLY A 154 0.25 -40.24 -19.94
C GLY A 154 0.47 -38.77 -20.30
N SER A 155 0.56 -37.87 -19.30
CA SER A 155 0.81 -36.43 -19.49
C SER A 155 2.27 -36.08 -19.74
#